data_AF-A0A9N9HFN4-F1
#
_entry.id   AF-A0A9N9HFN4-F1
#
_cell.length_a   1.000
_cell.length_b   1.000
_cell.length_c   1.000
_cell.angle_alpha   90.00
_cell.angle_beta   90.00
_cell.angle_gamma   90.00
#
_symmetry.space_group_name_H-M   'P 1'
#
loop_
_entity.id
_entity.type
_entity.pdbx_description
1 polymer ?
#
loop_
_entity_poly.entity_id
_entity_poly.type
_entity_poly.pdbx_seq_one_letter_code
_entity_poly.pdbx_strand_id
1 'polypeptide(L)'
;MTSSIYADLYMQFRDQVAILLTANSFNIDENFVSDWIHSDWDKDLIVDKHNVYFTINCKFKQKAKIGFNDIELISSAATLLDSCSVIVTTTGYSKNSITTAQELEVILADSKSLIDKLNKFVDDELARKFNETLYKALHT
;
A
#
# COMPACT_ATOMS: atom_id res chain seq x y z
N MET A 1 6.96 13.18 27.40
CA MET A 1 5.64 12.51 27.54
C MET A 1 4.80 12.51 26.28
N THR A 2 5.14 13.27 25.23
CA THR A 2 4.39 13.25 23.95
C THR A 2 4.71 12.05 23.06
N SER A 3 5.93 11.51 23.13
CA SER A 3 6.41 10.47 22.19
C SER A 3 5.61 9.17 22.17
N SER A 4 5.02 8.72 23.28
CA SER A 4 4.30 7.43 23.30
C SER A 4 2.90 7.54 22.72
N ILE A 5 2.16 8.62 23.02
CA ILE A 5 0.79 8.84 22.51
C ILE A 5 0.75 8.88 20.98
N TYR A 6 1.77 9.49 20.35
CA TYR A 6 1.84 9.51 18.89
C TYR A 6 2.08 8.12 18.32
N ALA A 7 3.01 7.36 18.89
CA ALA A 7 3.25 5.97 18.48
C ALA A 7 1.97 5.13 18.58
N ASP A 8 1.22 5.28 19.68
CA ASP A 8 -0.05 4.57 19.90
C ASP A 8 -1.09 4.92 18.84
N LEU A 9 -1.22 6.21 18.45
CA LEU A 9 -2.15 6.64 17.41
C LEU A 9 -1.76 6.12 16.02
N TYR A 10 -0.47 6.04 15.70
CA TYR A 10 0.00 5.42 14.46
C TYR A 10 -0.37 3.94 14.41
N MET A 11 -0.10 3.20 15.49
CA MET A 11 -0.42 1.78 15.58
C MET A 11 -1.93 1.55 15.46
N GLN A 12 -2.74 2.35 16.15
CA GLN A 12 -4.20 2.29 16.02
C GLN A 12 -4.67 2.54 14.58
N PHE A 13 -4.07 3.50 13.86
CA PHE A 13 -4.43 3.76 12.47
C PHE A 13 -4.05 2.59 11.55
N ARG A 14 -2.85 2.02 11.73
CA ARG A 14 -2.42 0.82 11.00
C ARG A 14 -3.36 -0.35 11.26
N ASP A 15 -3.72 -0.59 12.53
CA ASP A 15 -4.60 -1.70 12.92
C ASP A 15 -6.02 -1.52 12.36
N GLN A 16 -6.53 -0.29 12.29
CA GLN A 16 -7.79 0.01 11.61
C GLN A 16 -7.74 -0.32 10.11
N VAL A 17 -6.63 0.01 9.46
CA VAL A 17 -6.39 -0.36 8.05
C VAL A 17 -6.32 -1.88 7.90
N ALA A 18 -5.60 -2.57 8.79
CA ALA A 18 -5.51 -4.03 8.79
C ALA A 18 -6.89 -4.70 8.95
N ILE A 19 -7.70 -4.26 9.92
CA ILE A 19 -9.08 -4.75 10.12
C ILE A 19 -9.92 -4.53 8.85
N LEU A 20 -9.81 -3.34 8.24
CA LEU A 20 -10.53 -3.01 7.01
C LEU A 20 -10.13 -3.95 5.85
N LEU A 21 -8.84 -4.25 5.70
CA LEU A 21 -8.33 -5.15 4.68
C LEU A 21 -8.83 -6.59 4.89
N THR A 22 -8.68 -7.12 6.10
CA THR A 22 -9.14 -8.48 6.46
C THR A 22 -10.65 -8.63 6.26
N ALA A 23 -11.44 -7.62 6.65
CA ALA A 23 -12.89 -7.61 6.43
C ALA A 23 -13.29 -7.64 4.94
N ASN A 24 -12.36 -7.31 4.04
CA ASN A 24 -12.55 -7.29 2.58
C ASN A 24 -11.74 -8.39 1.86
N SER A 25 -11.42 -9.48 2.57
CA SER A 25 -10.78 -10.69 2.04
C SER A 25 -9.38 -10.45 1.46
N PHE A 26 -8.64 -9.49 2.03
CA PHE A 26 -7.21 -9.39 1.83
C PHE A 26 -6.50 -10.21 2.93
N ASN A 27 -5.45 -10.92 2.55
CA ASN A 27 -4.58 -11.64 3.48
C ASN A 27 -3.44 -10.71 3.89
N ILE A 28 -3.15 -10.61 5.18
CA ILE A 28 -2.02 -9.84 5.69
C ILE A 28 -0.91 -10.84 6.05
N ASP A 29 0.30 -10.61 5.53
CA ASP A 29 1.46 -11.42 5.90
C ASP A 29 2.02 -10.93 7.26
N GLU A 30 1.54 -11.55 8.33
CA GLU A 30 1.97 -11.25 9.71
C GLU A 30 3.40 -11.75 10.01
N ASN A 31 3.97 -12.61 9.16
CA ASN A 31 5.30 -13.20 9.35
C ASN A 31 6.38 -12.51 8.51
N PHE A 32 6.03 -11.42 7.82
CA PHE A 32 6.97 -10.68 7.00
C PHE A 32 8.02 -9.97 7.87
N VAL A 33 9.13 -10.68 8.14
CA VAL A 33 10.32 -10.13 8.80
C VAL A 33 11.24 -9.63 7.71
N SER A 34 11.21 -8.33 7.47
CA SER A 34 12.14 -7.73 6.54
C SER A 34 13.47 -7.39 7.22
N ASP A 35 14.40 -8.33 7.16
CA ASP A 35 15.81 -8.11 7.52
C ASP A 35 16.48 -6.99 6.67
N TRP A 36 15.84 -6.53 5.58
CA TRP A 36 16.33 -5.54 4.62
C TRP A 36 15.72 -4.14 4.76
N ILE A 37 14.80 -3.95 5.70
CA ILE A 37 14.04 -2.68 5.83
C ILE A 37 14.46 -2.00 7.13
N HIS A 38 15.00 -0.79 7.01
CA HIS A 38 15.43 0.03 8.13
C HIS A 38 14.31 0.29 9.14
N SER A 39 14.71 0.40 10.41
CA SER A 39 13.98 0.26 11.69
C SER A 39 12.78 1.19 11.97
N ASP A 40 12.01 1.65 10.98
CA ASP A 40 10.89 2.58 11.19
C ASP A 40 9.59 2.17 10.45
N TRP A 41 9.58 0.95 9.90
CA TRP A 41 8.54 0.36 9.05
C TRP A 41 7.62 -0.64 9.75
N ASP A 42 7.59 -0.68 11.09
CA ASP A 42 6.54 -1.37 11.89
C ASP A 42 5.10 -0.89 11.56
N LYS A 43 5.00 0.09 10.64
CA LYS A 43 3.85 0.83 10.16
C LYS A 43 3.38 0.36 8.77
N ASP A 44 4.08 -0.59 8.17
CA ASP A 44 3.78 -1.14 6.85
C ASP A 44 3.02 -2.46 6.95
N LEU A 45 2.12 -2.70 6.01
CA LEU A 45 1.39 -3.95 5.87
C LEU A 45 1.75 -4.57 4.52
N ILE A 46 2.20 -5.82 4.54
CA ILE A 46 2.31 -6.64 3.33
C ILE A 46 1.02 -7.43 3.20
N VAL A 47 0.40 -7.31 2.02
CA VAL A 47 -0.96 -7.77 1.81
C VAL A 47 -1.07 -8.45 0.47
N ASP A 48 -1.77 -9.58 0.40
CA ASP A 48 -2.11 -10.22 -0.86
C ASP A 48 -3.62 -10.40 -1.05
N LYS A 49 -4.01 -10.42 -2.32
CA LYS A 49 -5.32 -10.91 -2.75
C LYS A 49 -5.21 -11.48 -4.14
N HIS A 50 -5.63 -12.73 -4.33
CA HIS A 50 -5.57 -13.43 -5.62
C HIS A 50 -4.18 -13.41 -6.30
N ASN A 51 -3.11 -13.60 -5.53
CA ASN A 51 -1.71 -13.51 -6.00
C ASN A 51 -1.34 -12.13 -6.59
N VAL A 52 -1.96 -11.07 -6.08
CA VAL A 52 -1.55 -9.68 -6.28
C VAL A 52 -1.07 -9.17 -4.93
N TYR A 53 0.19 -8.76 -4.87
CA TYR A 53 0.86 -8.33 -3.63
C TYR A 53 0.89 -6.81 -3.53
N PHE A 54 0.68 -6.29 -2.33
CA PHE A 54 0.70 -4.88 -2.00
C PHE A 54 1.60 -4.63 -0.80
N THR A 55 2.42 -3.59 -0.89
CA THR A 55 3.11 -2.99 0.25
C THR A 55 2.39 -1.70 0.62
N ILE A 56 1.74 -1.69 1.79
CA ILE A 56 0.86 -0.60 2.24
C ILE A 56 1.50 0.17 3.39
N ASN A 57 1.90 1.41 3.14
CA ASN A 57 2.42 2.31 4.16
C ASN A 57 1.32 3.13 4.83
N CYS A 58 1.12 2.94 6.14
CA CYS A 58 0.13 3.69 6.91
C CYS A 58 0.73 4.96 7.52
N LYS A 59 0.38 6.14 6.97
CA LYS A 59 0.84 7.44 7.48
C LYS A 59 -0.26 8.20 8.20
N PHE A 60 -0.33 8.06 9.52
CA PHE A 60 -1.12 8.95 10.36
C PHE A 60 -0.45 10.32 10.45
N LYS A 61 -1.10 11.40 9.99
CA LYS A 61 -0.62 12.77 10.20
C LYS A 61 -1.74 13.56 10.87
N GLN A 62 -1.39 14.51 11.73
CA GLN A 62 -2.41 15.38 12.34
C GLN A 62 -2.81 16.55 11.43
N LYS A 63 -1.84 17.12 10.69
CA LYS A 63 -2.04 18.33 9.87
C LYS A 63 -1.24 18.32 8.59
N ALA A 64 0.00 17.82 8.63
CA ALA A 64 0.87 17.79 7.48
C ALA A 64 0.34 16.83 6.41
N LYS A 65 0.46 17.23 5.15
CA LYS A 65 0.23 16.35 4.00
C LYS A 65 1.44 15.45 3.76
N ILE A 66 1.22 14.35 3.07
CA ILE A 66 2.29 13.45 2.63
C ILE A 66 3.17 14.15 1.58
N GLY A 67 4.49 14.01 1.76
CA GLY A 67 5.50 14.58 0.87
C GLY A 67 5.91 13.61 -0.22
N PHE A 68 6.62 14.09 -1.24
CA PHE A 68 7.09 13.22 -2.33
C PHE A 68 8.12 12.19 -1.86
N ASN A 69 8.97 12.52 -0.87
CA ASN A 69 9.92 11.57 -0.28
C ASN A 69 9.25 10.30 0.26
N ASP A 70 8.05 10.42 0.83
CA ASP A 70 7.29 9.26 1.32
C ASP A 70 6.88 8.34 0.16
N ILE A 71 6.62 8.91 -1.02
CA ILE A 71 6.22 8.19 -2.25
C ILE A 71 7.41 7.45 -2.86
N GLU A 72 8.57 8.10 -2.98
CA GLU A 72 9.79 7.47 -3.50
C GLU A 72 10.25 6.30 -2.61
N LEU A 73 10.15 6.50 -1.29
CA LEU A 73 10.55 5.51 -0.30
C LEU A 73 9.67 4.25 -0.37
N ILE A 74 8.34 4.40 -0.47
CA ILE A 74 7.44 3.24 -0.59
C ILE A 74 7.55 2.54 -1.95
N SER A 75 7.72 3.31 -3.04
CA SER A 75 7.93 2.75 -4.37
C SER A 75 9.20 1.89 -4.42
N SER A 76 10.28 2.37 -3.81
CA SER A 76 11.56 1.66 -3.76
C SER A 76 11.44 0.32 -3.00
N ALA A 77 10.75 0.31 -1.86
CA ALA A 77 10.56 -0.93 -1.11
C ALA A 77 9.63 -1.91 -1.84
N ALA A 78 8.53 -1.42 -2.42
CA ALA A 78 7.60 -2.28 -3.14
C ALA A 78 8.26 -2.95 -4.35
N THR A 79 9.19 -2.26 -5.02
CA THR A 79 10.04 -2.82 -6.09
C THR A 79 10.91 -3.97 -5.61
N LEU A 80 11.53 -3.84 -4.43
CA LEU A 80 12.34 -4.91 -3.84
C LEU A 80 11.51 -6.15 -3.49
N LEU A 81 10.21 -5.95 -3.23
CA LEU A 81 9.27 -7.00 -2.81
C LEU A 81 8.37 -7.52 -3.95
N ASP A 82 8.60 -7.08 -5.19
CA ASP A 82 7.75 -7.40 -6.35
C ASP A 82 6.25 -7.21 -6.06
N SER A 83 5.93 -6.03 -5.51
CA SER A 83 4.58 -5.69 -5.06
C SER A 83 4.16 -4.31 -5.54
N CYS A 84 2.85 -4.05 -5.52
CA CYS A 84 2.30 -2.72 -5.76
C CYS A 84 2.46 -1.86 -4.50
N SER A 85 2.92 -0.62 -4.68
CA SER A 85 3.09 0.33 -3.57
C SER A 85 1.79 1.09 -3.30
N VAL A 86 1.43 1.18 -2.02
CA VAL A 86 0.23 1.89 -1.56
C VAL A 86 0.61 2.76 -0.37
N ILE A 87 0.11 3.98 -0.33
CA ILE A 87 0.22 4.84 0.85
C ILE A 87 -1.17 5.27 1.30
N VAL A 88 -1.46 5.07 2.59
CA VAL A 88 -2.74 5.38 3.19
C VAL A 88 -2.55 6.48 4.23
N THR A 89 -3.37 7.54 4.18
CA THR A 89 -3.23 8.66 5.11
C THR A 89 -4.56 9.28 5.53
N THR A 90 -4.52 10.06 6.61
CA THR A 90 -5.64 10.80 7.19
C THR A 90 -5.77 12.24 6.71
N THR A 91 -4.70 12.85 6.17
CA THR A 91 -4.64 14.30 5.86
C THR A 91 -4.52 14.63 4.37
N GLY A 92 -4.26 13.62 3.54
CA GLY A 92 -4.09 13.72 2.10
C GLY A 92 -2.67 14.07 1.65
N TYR A 93 -2.56 14.45 0.38
CA TYR A 93 -1.30 14.49 -0.37
C TYR A 93 -0.95 15.91 -0.82
N SER A 94 0.35 16.22 -0.83
CA SER A 94 0.89 17.41 -1.49
C SER A 94 0.75 17.29 -3.01
N LYS A 95 0.81 18.42 -3.73
CA LYS A 95 0.76 18.41 -5.21
C LYS A 95 1.90 17.57 -5.79
N ASN A 96 3.11 17.75 -5.27
CA ASN A 96 4.28 17.02 -5.73
C ASN A 96 4.14 15.52 -5.47
N SER A 97 3.65 15.10 -4.30
CA SER A 97 3.42 13.66 -4.06
C SER A 97 2.39 13.05 -5.01
N ILE A 98 1.39 13.80 -5.48
CA ILE A 98 0.42 13.28 -6.46
C ILE A 98 1.11 13.06 -7.81
N THR A 99 1.91 14.03 -8.27
CA THR A 99 2.68 13.90 -9.51
C THR A 99 3.66 12.73 -9.44
N THR A 100 4.47 12.66 -8.39
CA THR A 100 5.43 11.57 -8.19
C THR A 100 4.75 10.21 -8.09
N ALA A 101 3.58 10.12 -7.44
CA ALA A 101 2.84 8.87 -7.34
C ALA A 101 2.30 8.39 -8.69
N GLN A 102 1.95 9.31 -9.60
CA GLN A 102 1.56 8.95 -10.97
C GLN A 102 2.75 8.41 -11.77
N GLU A 103 3.92 9.03 -11.62
CA GLU A 103 5.15 8.62 -12.30
C GLU A 103 5.67 7.26 -11.82
N LEU A 104 5.52 6.99 -10.52
CA LEU A 104 5.99 5.76 -9.86
C LEU A 104 4.89 4.72 -9.64
N GLU A 105 3.71 4.95 -10.20
CA GLU A 105 2.53 4.06 -10.11
C GLU A 105 2.14 3.68 -8.67
N VAL A 106 2.32 4.61 -7.72
CA VAL A 106 1.96 4.44 -6.30
C VAL A 106 0.48 4.72 -6.10
N ILE A 107 -0.24 3.79 -5.46
CA ILE A 107 -1.64 3.99 -5.12
C ILE A 107 -1.76 4.92 -3.92
N LEU A 108 -2.38 6.08 -4.13
CA LEU A 108 -2.71 7.04 -3.07
C LEU A 108 -4.12 6.75 -2.55
N ALA A 109 -4.30 6.52 -1.25
CA ALA A 109 -5.61 6.26 -0.65
C ALA A 109 -5.83 6.93 0.72
N ASP A 110 -7.10 7.20 1.02
CA ASP A 110 -7.55 7.36 2.40
C ASP A 110 -8.27 6.08 2.84
N SER A 111 -8.64 5.99 4.12
CA SER A 111 -9.35 4.80 4.64
C SER A 111 -10.71 4.55 3.97
N LYS A 112 -11.32 5.57 3.37
CA LYS A 112 -12.62 5.44 2.69
C LYS A 112 -12.50 4.90 1.27
N SER A 113 -11.41 5.21 0.58
CA SER A 113 -11.17 4.82 -0.83
C SER A 113 -10.22 3.64 -1.00
N LEU A 114 -9.58 3.19 0.08
CA LEU A 114 -8.58 2.12 0.04
C LEU A 114 -9.11 0.85 -0.63
N ILE A 115 -10.20 0.29 -0.11
CA ILE A 115 -10.72 -1.00 -0.57
C ILE A 115 -11.14 -0.96 -2.04
N ASP A 116 -11.84 0.11 -2.44
CA ASP A 116 -12.28 0.27 -3.83
C ASP A 116 -11.09 0.35 -4.80
N LYS A 117 -10.03 1.06 -4.40
CA LYS A 117 -8.81 1.18 -5.22
C LYS A 117 -8.05 -0.14 -5.33
N LEU A 118 -7.90 -0.86 -4.22
CA LEU A 118 -7.20 -2.14 -4.22
C LEU A 118 -7.97 -3.19 -5.01
N ASN A 119 -9.30 -3.31 -4.81
CA ASN A 119 -10.11 -4.26 -5.57
C ASN A 119 -10.08 -3.96 -7.06
N LYS A 120 -10.20 -2.68 -7.45
CA LYS A 120 -10.09 -2.29 -8.85
C LYS A 120 -8.74 -2.71 -9.45
N PHE A 121 -7.64 -2.47 -8.73
CA PHE A 121 -6.31 -2.88 -9.18
C PHE A 121 -6.20 -4.40 -9.33
N VAL A 122 -6.72 -5.17 -8.35
CA VAL A 122 -6.75 -6.64 -8.44
C VAL A 122 -7.54 -7.09 -9.67
N ASP A 123 -8.71 -6.52 -9.93
CA ASP A 123 -9.55 -6.88 -11.06
C ASP A 123 -8.86 -6.57 -12.40
N ASP A 124 -8.24 -5.39 -12.51
CA ASP A 124 -7.47 -4.98 -13.68
C ASP A 124 -6.28 -5.93 -13.95
N GLU A 125 -5.56 -6.33 -12.89
CA GLU A 125 -4.44 -7.28 -12.97
C GLU A 125 -4.88 -8.70 -13.35
N LEU A 126 -5.99 -9.18 -12.80
CA LEU A 126 -6.55 -10.48 -13.17
C LEU A 126 -7.00 -10.50 -14.63
N ALA A 127 -7.64 -9.43 -15.10
CA ALA A 127 -8.04 -9.27 -16.49
C ALA A 127 -6.83 -9.25 -17.43
N ARG A 128 -5.76 -8.53 -17.06
CA ARG A 128 -4.49 -8.51 -17.81
C ARG A 128 -3.88 -9.91 -17.93
N LYS A 129 -3.73 -10.62 -16.81
CA LYS A 129 -3.19 -11.99 -16.77
C LYS A 129 -4.02 -12.95 -17.62
N PHE A 130 -5.34 -12.86 -17.55
CA PHE A 130 -6.24 -13.69 -18.37
C PHE A 130 -6.03 -13.45 -19.88
N ASN A 131 -5.96 -12.19 -20.30
CA ASN A 131 -5.74 -11.84 -21.71
C ASN A 131 -4.39 -12.34 -22.23
N GLU A 132 -3.34 -12.27 -21.41
CA GLU A 132 -2.02 -12.81 -21.75
C GLU A 132 -2.05 -14.34 -21.92
N THR A 133 -2.77 -15.05 -21.04
CA THR A 133 -2.96 -16.51 -21.18
C THR A 133 -3.72 -16.85 -22.46
N LEU A 134 -4.81 -16.12 -22.76
CA LEU A 134 -5.60 -16.33 -23.97
C LEU A 134 -4.77 -16.07 -25.24
N TYR A 135 -4.02 -14.98 -25.27
CA TYR A 135 -3.14 -14.64 -26.39
C TYR A 135 -2.13 -15.76 -26.66
N LYS A 136 -1.47 -16.25 -25.61
CA LYS A 136 -0.54 -17.40 -25.71
C LYS A 136 -1.24 -18.62 -26.29
N ALA A 137 -2.40 -19.01 -25.75
CA ALA A 137 -3.14 -20.19 -26.22
C ALA A 137 -3.58 -20.10 -27.69
N LEU A 138 -3.89 -18.90 -28.19
CA LEU A 138 -4.29 -18.68 -29.59
C LEU A 138 -3.12 -18.68 -30.58
N HIS A 139 -1.88 -18.53 -30.09
CA HIS A 139 -0.66 -18.45 -30.91
C HIS A 139 0.31 -19.59 -30.61
N THR A 140 -0.17 -20.66 -29.96
CA THR A 140 0.52 -21.94 -29.80
C THR A 140 -0.12 -22.96 -30.73
#